data_AF-A0A951BHS1-F1
#
_entry.id   AF-A0A951BHS1-F1
#
_cell.length_a   1.000
_cell.length_b   1.000
_cell.length_c   1.000
_cell.angle_alpha   90.00
_cell.angle_beta   90.00
_cell.angle_gamma   90.00
#
_symmetry.space_group_name_H-M   'P 1'
#
loop_
_entity.id
_entity.type
_entity.pdbx_description
1 polymer ?
#
loop_
_entity_poly.entity_id
_entity_poly.type
_entity_poly.pdbx_seq_one_letter_code
_entity_poly.pdbx_strand_id
1 'polypeptide(L)'
;MIDVLRVVGAPLLAAIVGGLVVHIAARRRDVENERRRQRVDYLVGAYRTLARAANRTLSGERAETFEDALSDVILLGNDEQIRLARETINVLADRREAPMDADFRIR
;
A
#
# COMPACT_ATOMS: atom_id res chain seq x y z
N MET A 1 -53.86 17.18 13.21
CA MET A 1 -52.93 16.26 13.90
C MET A 1 -52.12 15.41 12.92
N ILE A 2 -52.76 14.74 11.95
CA ILE A 2 -52.06 13.94 10.91
C ILE A 2 -51.12 14.79 10.04
N ASP A 3 -51.50 16.03 9.68
CA ASP A 3 -50.64 16.89 8.85
C ASP A 3 -49.37 17.35 9.58
N VAL A 4 -49.46 17.60 10.89
CA VAL A 4 -48.31 17.96 11.72
C VAL A 4 -47.31 16.79 11.80
N LEU A 5 -47.82 15.56 11.95
CA LEU A 5 -46.98 14.36 11.97
C LEU A 5 -46.27 14.12 10.64
N ARG A 6 -46.92 14.42 9.51
CA ARG A 6 -46.30 14.31 8.17
C ARG A 6 -45.25 15.38 7.94
N VAL A 7 -45.56 16.63 8.27
CA VAL A 7 -44.67 17.78 8.06
C VAL A 7 -43.40 17.69 8.92
N VAL A 8 -43.48 17.11 10.12
CA VAL A 8 -42.32 16.95 11.01
C VAL A 8 -41.65 15.58 10.87
N GLY A 9 -42.43 14.51 10.71
CA GLY A 9 -41.91 13.14 10.63
C GLY A 9 -41.12 12.87 9.36
N ALA A 10 -41.58 13.38 8.20
CA ALA A 10 -40.89 13.18 6.92
C ALA A 10 -39.48 13.79 6.90
N PRO A 11 -39.25 15.07 7.28
CA PRO A 11 -37.90 15.62 7.30
C PRO A 11 -37.02 14.97 8.37
N LEU A 12 -37.59 14.55 9.51
CA LEU A 12 -36.83 13.83 10.54
C LEU A 12 -36.31 12.49 10.00
N LEU A 13 -37.17 11.72 9.33
CA LEU A 13 -36.78 10.47 8.68
C LEU A 13 -35.76 10.71 7.57
N ALA A 14 -35.95 11.74 6.75
CA ALA A 14 -35.01 12.10 5.70
C ALA A 14 -33.64 12.49 6.28
N ALA A 15 -33.60 13.21 7.39
CA ALA A 15 -32.36 13.57 8.08
C ALA A 15 -31.65 12.33 8.65
N ILE A 16 -32.39 11.40 9.26
CA ILE A 16 -31.84 10.14 9.79
C ILE A 16 -31.25 9.30 8.66
N VAL A 17 -32.02 9.09 7.58
CA VAL A 17 -31.57 8.30 6.42
C VAL A 17 -30.40 8.97 5.71
N GLY A 18 -30.48 10.28 5.49
CA GLY A 18 -29.41 11.06 4.87
C GLY A 18 -28.12 11.02 5.69
N GLY A 19 -28.22 11.21 7.00
CA GLY A 19 -27.09 11.10 7.92
C GLY A 19 -26.45 9.71 7.89
N LEU A 20 -27.25 8.65 7.86
CA LEU A 20 -26.76 7.28 7.79
C LEU A 20 -25.99 7.02 6.48
N VAL A 21 -26.53 7.45 5.34
CA VAL A 21 -25.87 7.31 4.03
C VAL A 21 -24.52 8.05 4.02
N VAL A 22 -24.50 9.29 4.48
CA VAL A 22 -23.27 10.09 4.58
C VAL A 22 -22.25 9.42 5.49
N HIS A 23 -22.68 8.88 6.64
CA HIS A 23 -21.79 8.21 7.58
C HIS A 23 -21.15 6.95 6.98
N ILE A 24 -21.94 6.11 6.29
CA ILE A 24 -21.42 4.90 5.63
C ILE A 24 -20.44 5.28 4.52
N ALA A 25 -20.77 6.30 3.72
CA ALA A 25 -19.89 6.78 2.66
C ALA A 25 -18.57 7.35 3.21
N ALA A 26 -18.64 8.11 4.31
CA ALA A 26 -17.45 8.65 4.99
C ALA A 26 -16.55 7.51 5.49
N ARG A 27 -17.10 6.51 6.19
CA ARG A 27 -16.34 5.36 6.69
C ARG A 27 -15.60 4.60 5.58
N ARG A 28 -16.25 4.42 4.42
CA ARG A 28 -15.61 3.77 3.26
C ARG A 28 -14.46 4.61 2.72
N ARG A 29 -14.68 5.91 2.54
CA ARG A 29 -13.64 6.86 2.08
C ARG A 29 -12.46 6.92 3.04
N ASP A 30 -12.70 6.92 4.34
CA ASP A 30 -11.64 6.97 5.35
C ASP A 30 -10.75 5.73 5.29
N VAL A 31 -11.35 4.53 5.17
CA VAL A 31 -10.61 3.28 5.02
C VAL A 31 -9.79 3.26 3.73
N GLU A 32 -10.36 3.70 2.62
CA GLU A 32 -9.65 3.80 1.33
C GLU A 32 -8.50 4.81 1.38
N ASN A 33 -8.72 5.97 1.99
CA ASN A 33 -7.71 7.01 2.15
C ASN A 33 -6.57 6.54 3.04
N GLU A 34 -6.88 5.88 4.15
CA GLU A 34 -5.87 5.37 5.09
C GLU A 34 -5.03 4.27 4.43
N ARG A 35 -5.67 3.33 3.72
CA ARG A 35 -4.95 2.32 2.91
C ARG A 35 -4.04 2.96 1.86
N ARG A 36 -4.55 3.97 1.15
CA ARG A 36 -3.77 4.69 0.14
C ARG A 36 -2.58 5.40 0.76
N ARG A 37 -2.77 6.05 1.91
CA ARG A 37 -1.72 6.75 2.65
C ARG A 37 -0.62 5.78 3.09
N GLN A 38 -0.99 4.69 3.75
CA GLN A 38 -0.04 3.66 4.17
C GLN A 38 0.77 3.13 2.98
N ARG A 39 0.09 2.76 1.88
CA ARG A 39 0.75 2.28 0.66
C ARG A 39 1.76 3.29 0.12
N VAL A 40 1.41 4.57 0.08
CA VAL A 40 2.33 5.63 -0.41
C VAL A 40 3.54 5.76 0.51
N ASP A 41 3.32 5.81 1.83
CA ASP A 41 4.41 5.96 2.80
C ASP A 41 5.42 4.79 2.72
N TYR A 42 4.92 3.55 2.61
CA TYR A 42 5.75 2.37 2.42
C TYR A 42 6.52 2.40 1.09
N LEU A 43 5.84 2.65 -0.03
CA LEU A 43 6.51 2.69 -1.34
C LEU A 43 7.57 3.80 -1.41
N VAL A 44 7.28 4.98 -0.86
CA VAL A 44 8.26 6.08 -0.80
C VAL A 44 9.46 5.68 0.06
N GLY A 45 9.24 5.00 1.18
CA GLY A 45 10.29 4.43 2.03
C GLY A 45 11.17 3.45 1.26
N ALA A 46 10.55 2.44 0.64
CA ALA A 46 11.21 1.42 -0.15
C ALA A 46 12.07 2.03 -1.27
N TYR A 47 11.51 2.92 -2.09
CA TYR A 47 12.27 3.57 -3.16
C TYR A 47 13.44 4.42 -2.65
N ARG A 48 13.30 5.10 -1.50
CA ARG A 48 14.42 5.83 -0.88
C ARG A 48 15.53 4.89 -0.44
N THR A 49 15.17 3.74 0.14
CA THR A 49 16.13 2.72 0.55
C THR A 49 16.86 2.15 -0.67
N LEU A 50 16.12 1.75 -1.71
CA LEU A 50 16.70 1.27 -2.98
C LEU A 50 17.66 2.30 -3.58
N ALA A 51 17.27 3.58 -3.64
CA ALA A 51 18.12 4.64 -4.19
C ALA A 51 19.40 4.88 -3.39
N ARG A 52 19.34 4.77 -2.05
CA ARG A 52 20.51 4.90 -1.18
C ARG A 52 21.48 3.73 -1.33
N ALA A 53 20.94 2.53 -1.51
CA ALA A 53 21.69 1.29 -1.65
C ALA A 53 22.32 1.17 -3.05
N ALA A 54 21.62 1.58 -4.11
CA ALA A 54 22.06 1.45 -5.50
C ALA A 54 23.39 2.18 -5.84
N ASN A 55 23.76 3.20 -5.08
CA ASN A 55 24.96 4.00 -5.34
C ASN A 55 26.14 3.66 -4.40
N ARG A 56 26.09 2.53 -3.68
CA ARG A 56 27.10 2.16 -2.68
C ARG A 56 27.40 0.67 -2.73
N THR A 57 28.59 0.29 -2.25
CA THR A 57 28.92 -1.12 -2.04
C THR A 57 27.99 -1.70 -0.97
N LEU A 58 27.22 -2.72 -1.35
CA LEU A 58 26.33 -3.45 -0.44
C LEU A 58 27.19 -4.28 0.53
N SER A 59 27.14 -3.94 1.81
CA SER A 59 27.60 -4.80 2.91
C SER A 59 26.43 -5.65 3.42
N GLY A 60 26.66 -6.78 4.11
CA GLY A 60 25.60 -7.73 4.53
C GLY A 60 24.30 -7.11 5.07
N GLU A 61 24.37 -6.23 6.07
CA GLU A 61 23.19 -5.54 6.63
C GLU A 61 22.46 -4.64 5.61
N ARG A 62 23.20 -4.02 4.68
CA ARG A 62 22.64 -3.13 3.64
C ARG A 62 22.06 -3.92 2.47
N ALA A 63 22.59 -5.12 2.26
CA ALA A 63 22.07 -6.11 1.32
C ALA A 63 20.68 -6.58 1.77
N GLU A 64 20.53 -6.96 3.03
CA GLU A 64 19.24 -7.33 3.64
C GLU A 64 18.24 -6.16 3.55
N THR A 65 18.67 -4.94 3.90
CA THR A 65 17.81 -3.74 3.80
C THR A 65 17.38 -3.44 2.35
N PHE A 66 18.22 -3.78 1.36
CA PHE A 66 17.87 -3.64 -0.05
C PHE A 66 16.82 -4.68 -0.48
N GLU A 67 16.96 -5.93 -0.02
CA GLU A 67 16.01 -7.02 -0.28
C GLU A 67 14.65 -6.77 0.37
N ASP A 68 14.64 -6.26 1.60
CA ASP A 68 13.42 -5.84 2.29
C ASP A 68 12.68 -4.75 1.50
N ALA A 69 13.40 -3.72 1.05
CA ALA A 69 12.82 -2.64 0.26
C ALA A 69 12.27 -3.14 -1.08
N LEU A 70 12.92 -4.13 -1.71
CA LEU A 70 12.44 -4.73 -2.95
C LEU A 70 11.17 -5.58 -2.71
N SER A 71 11.13 -6.29 -1.59
CA SER A 71 9.97 -7.06 -1.14
C SER A 71 8.77 -6.15 -0.83
N ASP A 72 8.99 -5.01 -0.19
CA ASP A 72 7.95 -3.99 0.04
C ASP A 72 7.33 -3.50 -1.28
N VAL A 73 8.15 -3.29 -2.32
CA VAL A 73 7.64 -2.92 -3.66
C VAL A 73 6.84 -4.06 -4.28
N ILE A 74 7.20 -5.33 -4.07
CA ILE A 74 6.45 -6.47 -4.60
C ILE A 74 5.09 -6.63 -3.88
N LEU A 75 5.05 -6.39 -2.58
CA LEU A 75 3.83 -6.54 -1.78
C LEU A 75 2.84 -5.38 -1.98
N LEU A 76 3.36 -4.17 -2.17
CA LEU A 76 2.57 -2.94 -2.13
C LEU A 76 2.51 -2.21 -3.47
N GLY A 77 3.34 -2.60 -4.46
CA GLY A 77 3.41 -1.97 -5.77
C GLY A 77 2.15 -2.19 -6.62
N ASN A 78 2.03 -1.44 -7.71
CA ASN A 78 1.11 -1.77 -8.79
C ASN A 78 1.74 -2.82 -9.72
N ASP A 79 0.97 -3.38 -10.66
CA ASP A 79 1.42 -4.48 -11.52
C ASP A 79 2.73 -4.18 -12.26
N GLU A 80 2.91 -2.93 -12.69
CA GLU A 80 4.13 -2.49 -13.36
C GLU A 80 5.33 -2.41 -12.40
N GLN A 81 5.14 -1.87 -11.21
CA GLN A 81 6.18 -1.81 -10.17
C GLN A 81 6.59 -3.20 -9.73
N ILE A 82 5.62 -4.11 -9.56
CA ILE A 82 5.86 -5.51 -9.20
C ILE A 82 6.65 -6.21 -10.31
N ARG A 83 6.28 -5.99 -11.57
CA ARG A 83 6.98 -6.55 -12.73
C ARG A 83 8.45 -6.10 -12.76
N LEU A 84 8.70 -4.80 -12.62
CA LEU A 84 10.05 -4.22 -12.61
C LEU A 84 10.90 -4.72 -11.43
N ALA A 85 10.30 -4.83 -10.23
CA ALA A 85 10.99 -5.37 -9.06
C ALA A 85 11.41 -6.83 -9.27
N ARG A 86 10.52 -7.66 -9.83
CA ARG A 86 10.84 -9.06 -10.17
C ARG A 86 11.93 -9.18 -11.23
N GLU A 87 11.89 -8.34 -12.26
CA GLU A 87 12.94 -8.30 -13.29
C GLU A 87 14.29 -7.94 -12.66
N THR A 88 14.31 -6.97 -11.74
CA THR A 88 15.52 -6.59 -11.01
C THR A 88 16.09 -7.76 -10.19
N ILE A 89 15.25 -8.52 -9.49
CA ILE A 89 15.68 -9.74 -8.76
C ILE A 89 16.35 -10.74 -9.71
N ASN A 90 15.72 -11.00 -10.87
CA ASN A 90 16.24 -11.97 -11.83
C ASN A 90 17.61 -11.53 -12.36
N VAL A 91 17.78 -10.24 -12.70
CA VAL A 91 19.07 -9.70 -13.17
C VAL A 91 20.15 -9.82 -12.09
N LEU A 92 19.82 -9.56 -10.83
CA LEU A 92 20.77 -9.68 -9.71
C LEU A 92 21.15 -11.15 -9.45
N ALA A 93 20.19 -12.08 -9.55
CA ALA A 93 20.41 -13.51 -9.40
C ALA A 93 21.37 -14.04 -10.48
N ASP A 94 21.18 -13.63 -11.74
CA ASP A 94 22.00 -14.06 -12.87
C ASP A 94 23.45 -13.57 -12.77
N ARG A 95 23.68 -12.40 -12.16
CA ARG A 95 25.03 -11.83 -12.02
C ARG A 95 25.86 -12.40 -10.87
N ARG A 96 25.28 -13.23 -9.98
CA ARG A 96 25.89 -13.60 -8.68
C ARG A 96 26.32 -12.40 -7.83
N GLU A 97 25.78 -11.22 -8.12
CA GLU A 97 25.97 -9.98 -7.36
C GLU A 97 24.85 -9.78 -6.33
N ALA A 98 23.84 -10.65 -6.36
CA ALA A 98 22.83 -10.74 -5.32
C ALA A 98 23.45 -11.30 -4.02
N PRO A 99 23.21 -10.67 -2.87
CA PRO A 99 23.41 -11.25 -1.55
C PRO A 99 22.37 -12.36 -1.23
N MET A 100 21.84 -13.02 -2.26
CA MET A 100 20.89 -14.12 -2.18
C MET A 100 21.63 -15.46 -2.02
N ASP A 101 22.54 -15.55 -1.06
CA ASP A 101 23.22 -16.79 -0.70
C ASP A 101 22.69 -17.41 0.60
N ALA A 102 21.37 -17.37 0.84
CA ALA A 102 20.68 -18.41 1.62
C ALA A 102 19.16 -18.34 1.42
N ASP A 103 18.56 -19.48 1.10
CA ASP A 103 17.18 -19.84 1.50
C ASP A 103 15.95 -19.42 0.66
N PHE A 104 16.07 -18.70 -0.45
CA PHE A 104 14.89 -18.46 -1.32
C PHE A 104 14.60 -19.62 -2.31
N ARG A 105 14.49 -20.85 -1.81
CA ARG A 105 13.86 -21.97 -2.54
C ARG A 105 12.39 -22.03 -2.14
N ILE A 106 11.55 -21.24 -2.81
CA ILE A 106 10.10 -21.41 -2.72
C ILE A 106 9.70 -22.70 -3.44
N ARG A 107 9.01 -23.55 -2.68
CA ARG A 107 8.36 -24.79 -3.08
C ARG A 107 6.92 -24.51 -3.49
#